data_AF-A0A957UW34-F1
#
_entry.id   AF-A0A957UW34-F1
#
_cell.length_a   1.000
_cell.length_b   1.000
_cell.length_c   1.000
_cell.angle_alpha   90.00
_cell.angle_beta   90.00
_cell.angle_gamma   90.00
#
_symmetry.space_group_name_H-M   'P 1'
#
loop_
_entity.id
_entity.type
_entity.pdbx_description
1 polymer ?
#
loop_
_entity_poly.entity_id
_entity_poly.type
_entity_poly.pdbx_seq_one_letter_code
_entity_poly.pdbx_strand_id
1 'polypeptide(L)'
;MGSPAHGHHRGCASASAWVDEIGSIEAGKKADLILVDLSAPNLMPILAEPIRNIVPNLVYGATGREVALVMVDGRILVRGGQVAAIDEAAVRAEVQERAEEVAAAVKRDPVHLDMALLQPMRDGYL
;
A
#
# COMPACT_ATOMS: atom_id res chain seq x y z
N MET A 1 10.93 4.96 -41.62
CA MET A 1 11.43 3.79 -40.88
C MET A 1 11.05 4.01 -39.43
N GLY A 2 10.30 3.06 -38.85
CA GLY A 2 9.33 3.29 -37.78
C GLY A 2 9.91 3.60 -36.40
N SER A 3 9.19 4.47 -35.68
CA SER A 3 9.35 4.73 -34.24
C SER A 3 9.23 3.45 -33.41
N PRO A 4 10.04 3.27 -32.36
CA PRO A 4 9.71 2.35 -31.29
C PRO A 4 8.90 3.11 -30.23
N ALA A 5 7.58 3.11 -30.39
CA ALA A 5 6.66 3.35 -29.27
C ALA A 5 6.55 2.07 -28.45
N HIS A 6 7.47 1.84 -27.51
CA HIS A 6 7.31 0.85 -26.46
C HIS A 6 7.24 1.60 -25.13
N GLY A 7 6.02 1.89 -24.68
CA GLY A 7 5.76 2.51 -23.38
C GLY A 7 6.19 1.57 -22.27
N HIS A 8 7.43 1.71 -21.82
CA HIS A 8 7.88 1.08 -20.58
C HIS A 8 7.21 1.86 -19.46
N HIS A 9 6.37 1.21 -18.66
CA HIS A 9 5.66 1.83 -17.54
C HIS A 9 6.65 2.22 -16.44
N ARG A 10 7.41 3.29 -16.65
CA ARG A 10 8.33 3.86 -15.66
C ARG A 10 7.47 4.64 -14.66
N GLY A 11 7.01 3.96 -13.60
CA GLY A 11 6.24 4.54 -12.50
C GLY A 11 7.05 5.54 -11.67
N CYS A 12 6.80 5.61 -10.36
CA CYS A 12 7.47 6.57 -9.44
C CYS A 12 9.02 6.56 -9.51
N ALA A 13 9.63 5.46 -9.96
CA ALA A 13 11.07 5.33 -10.16
C ALA A 13 11.61 6.21 -11.31
N SER A 14 10.78 6.61 -12.28
CA SER A 14 11.19 7.41 -13.45
C SER A 14 11.74 8.80 -13.12
N ALA A 15 11.30 9.37 -12.00
CA ALA A 15 11.70 10.68 -11.51
C ALA A 15 12.76 10.61 -10.39
N SER A 16 13.25 9.41 -10.09
CA SER A 16 14.16 9.16 -8.96
C SER A 16 15.50 8.61 -9.43
N ALA A 17 16.54 8.72 -8.60
CA ALA A 17 17.86 8.13 -8.85
C ALA A 17 17.85 6.59 -8.99
N TRP A 18 16.71 5.95 -8.76
CA TRP A 18 16.50 4.50 -8.74
C TRP A 18 15.95 3.94 -10.07
N VAL A 19 15.83 4.76 -11.12
CA VAL A 19 15.23 4.34 -12.41
C VAL A 19 15.92 3.13 -13.03
N ASP A 20 17.23 3.01 -12.82
CA ASP A 20 18.05 1.91 -13.34
C ASP A 20 18.02 0.67 -12.43
N GLU A 21 17.54 0.80 -11.19
CA GLU A 21 17.53 -0.28 -10.20
C GLU A 21 16.15 -0.92 -10.03
N ILE A 22 15.06 -0.14 -10.12
CA ILE A 22 13.70 -0.60 -9.78
C ILE A 22 12.64 -0.09 -10.77
N GLY A 23 11.39 -0.54 -10.60
CA GLY A 23 10.23 0.01 -11.30
C GLY A 23 9.92 -0.60 -12.67
N SER A 24 10.67 -1.61 -13.10
CA SER A 24 10.31 -2.48 -14.23
C SER A 24 10.89 -3.88 -14.04
N ILE A 25 10.24 -4.88 -14.67
CA ILE A 25 10.71 -6.28 -14.65
C ILE A 25 11.69 -6.47 -15.80
N GLU A 26 12.95 -6.18 -15.54
CA GLU A 26 14.05 -6.25 -16.51
C GLU A 26 15.26 -6.93 -15.88
N ALA A 27 16.02 -7.70 -16.68
CA ALA A 27 17.24 -8.33 -16.19
C ALA A 27 18.25 -7.28 -15.72
N GLY A 28 18.88 -7.51 -14.57
CA GLY A 28 19.83 -6.58 -13.94
C GLY A 28 19.20 -5.62 -12.94
N LYS A 29 17.87 -5.49 -12.89
CA LYS A 29 17.15 -4.73 -11.85
C LYS A 29 16.87 -5.57 -10.61
N LYS A 30 16.57 -4.90 -9.50
CA LYS A 30 16.14 -5.54 -8.25
C LYS A 30 14.82 -6.28 -8.47
N ALA A 31 14.70 -7.43 -7.80
CA ALA A 31 13.50 -8.26 -7.86
C ALA A 31 12.42 -7.73 -6.90
N ASP A 32 11.80 -6.62 -7.28
CA ASP A 32 10.68 -5.99 -6.56
C ASP A 32 9.36 -6.34 -7.27
N LEU A 33 8.56 -7.21 -6.66
CA LEU A 33 7.38 -7.81 -7.29
C LEU A 33 6.21 -7.93 -6.32
N ILE A 34 4.99 -7.79 -6.84
CA ILE A 34 3.77 -8.17 -6.15
C ILE A 34 3.00 -9.20 -6.96
N LEU A 35 2.34 -10.14 -6.26
CA LEU A 35 1.36 -11.04 -6.84
C LEU A 35 -0.02 -10.65 -6.32
N VAL A 36 -0.97 -10.43 -7.23
CA VAL A 36 -2.34 -10.01 -6.91
C VAL A 36 -3.31 -11.13 -7.28
N ASP A 37 -4.19 -11.50 -6.36
CA ASP A 37 -5.29 -12.42 -6.59
C ASP A 37 -6.41 -11.72 -7.37
N LEU A 38 -6.43 -12.01 -8.67
CA LEU A 38 -7.40 -11.48 -9.60
C LEU A 38 -8.81 -12.09 -9.45
N SER A 39 -8.98 -13.14 -8.64
CA SER A 39 -10.30 -13.74 -8.36
C SER A 39 -11.07 -13.02 -7.25
N ALA A 40 -10.44 -12.04 -6.59
CA ALA A 40 -11.06 -11.25 -5.55
C ALA A 40 -12.34 -10.54 -6.07
N PRO A 41 -13.45 -10.56 -5.30
CA PRO A 41 -14.74 -10.04 -5.78
C PRO A 41 -14.71 -8.57 -6.25
N ASN A 42 -13.88 -7.73 -5.63
CA ASN A 42 -13.70 -6.33 -5.99
C ASN A 42 -12.87 -6.10 -7.27
N LEU A 43 -12.25 -7.15 -7.82
CA LEU A 43 -11.56 -7.14 -9.12
C LEU A 43 -12.35 -7.83 -10.23
N MET A 44 -13.57 -8.31 -9.93
CA MET A 44 -14.44 -8.99 -10.87
C MET A 44 -15.49 -8.04 -11.48
N PRO A 45 -15.85 -8.21 -12.78
CA PRO A 45 -15.35 -9.22 -13.71
C PRO A 45 -13.97 -8.85 -14.30
N ILE A 46 -13.28 -9.84 -14.87
CA ILE A 46 -12.07 -9.63 -15.67
C ILE A 46 -12.39 -9.91 -17.12
N LEU A 47 -12.17 -8.89 -17.94
CA LEU A 47 -12.34 -8.91 -19.37
C LEU A 47 -10.96 -8.74 -20.01
N ALA A 48 -10.61 -9.65 -20.91
CA ALA A 48 -9.41 -9.55 -21.72
C ALA A 48 -9.68 -8.85 -23.06
N GLU A 49 -10.86 -9.10 -23.64
CA GLU A 49 -11.33 -8.58 -24.93
C GLU A 49 -12.85 -8.30 -24.86
N PRO A 50 -13.38 -7.34 -25.64
CA PRO A 50 -12.65 -6.36 -26.45
C PRO A 50 -12.05 -5.21 -25.62
N ILE A 51 -12.47 -5.09 -24.35
CA ILE A 51 -12.02 -4.02 -23.46
C ILE A 51 -11.33 -4.67 -22.27
N ARG A 52 -10.00 -4.55 -22.21
CA ARG A 52 -9.21 -5.04 -21.10
C ARG A 52 -9.41 -4.15 -19.87
N ASN A 53 -9.88 -4.72 -18.77
CA ASN A 53 -10.18 -3.96 -17.54
C ASN A 53 -9.28 -4.29 -16.34
N ILE A 54 -8.25 -5.13 -16.50
CA ILE A 54 -7.35 -5.48 -15.38
C ILE A 54 -6.68 -4.25 -14.75
N VAL A 55 -6.16 -3.32 -15.58
CA VAL A 55 -5.52 -2.10 -15.08
C VAL A 55 -6.50 -1.18 -14.33
N PRO A 56 -7.67 -0.80 -14.89
CA PRO A 56 -8.62 0.00 -14.12
C PRO A 56 -9.17 -0.72 -12.89
N ASN A 57 -9.35 -2.05 -12.91
CA ASN A 57 -9.72 -2.80 -11.71
C ASN A 57 -8.63 -2.67 -10.63
N LEU A 58 -7.36 -2.72 -10.99
CA LEU A 58 -6.25 -2.49 -10.05
C LEU A 58 -6.18 -1.04 -9.54
N VAL A 59 -6.49 -0.05 -10.38
CA VAL A 59 -6.41 1.36 -10.00
C VAL A 59 -7.60 1.80 -9.14
N TYR A 60 -8.80 1.31 -9.45
CA TYR A 60 -10.04 1.80 -8.84
C TYR A 60 -10.73 0.79 -7.91
N GLY A 61 -10.46 -0.51 -8.08
CA GLY A 61 -11.12 -1.58 -7.33
C GLY A 61 -10.23 -2.23 -6.26
N ALA A 62 -8.91 -2.27 -6.45
CA ALA A 62 -8.00 -2.91 -5.51
C ALA A 62 -7.91 -2.12 -4.19
N THR A 63 -7.82 -2.86 -3.09
CA THR A 63 -7.67 -2.30 -1.73
C THR A 63 -6.33 -2.67 -1.09
N GLY A 64 -5.57 -3.56 -1.74
CA GLY A 64 -4.33 -4.13 -1.22
C GLY A 64 -4.54 -5.48 -0.52
N ARG A 65 -5.78 -5.81 -0.14
CA ARG A 65 -6.13 -7.12 0.46
C ARG A 65 -5.96 -8.29 -0.51
N GLU A 66 -5.95 -7.98 -1.80
CA GLU A 66 -5.81 -8.95 -2.89
C GLU A 66 -4.34 -9.33 -3.11
N VAL A 67 -3.39 -8.65 -2.45
CA VAL A 67 -1.96 -8.94 -2.59
C VAL A 67 -1.62 -10.24 -1.86
N ALA A 68 -1.31 -11.28 -2.63
CA ALA A 68 -0.97 -12.60 -2.11
C ALA A 68 0.53 -12.72 -1.76
N LEU A 69 1.39 -11.96 -2.44
CA LEU A 69 2.84 -11.99 -2.22
C LEU A 69 3.45 -10.62 -2.48
N VAL A 70 4.42 -10.23 -1.64
CA VAL A 70 5.30 -9.07 -1.84
C VAL A 70 6.74 -9.56 -1.73
N MET A 71 7.54 -9.26 -2.75
CA MET A 71 8.96 -9.51 -2.81
C MET A 71 9.70 -8.19 -2.97
N VAL A 72 10.74 -7.97 -2.18
CA VAL A 72 11.61 -6.80 -2.23
C VAL A 72 13.05 -7.28 -2.28
N ASP A 73 13.78 -6.89 -3.32
CA ASP A 73 15.18 -7.30 -3.56
C ASP A 73 15.36 -8.84 -3.45
N GLY A 74 14.41 -9.59 -4.00
CA GLY A 74 14.41 -11.07 -3.98
C GLY A 74 13.96 -11.71 -2.65
N ARG A 75 13.68 -10.91 -1.60
CA ARG A 75 13.21 -11.40 -0.31
C ARG A 75 11.70 -11.30 -0.21
N ILE A 76 11.05 -12.39 0.16
CA ILE A 76 9.59 -12.44 0.30
C ILE A 76 9.21 -11.89 1.67
N LEU A 77 8.49 -10.76 1.68
CA LEU A 77 8.03 -10.08 2.89
C LEU A 77 6.59 -10.43 3.25
N VAL A 78 5.76 -10.73 2.24
CA VAL A 78 4.37 -11.17 2.40
C VAL A 78 4.17 -12.45 1.62
N ARG A 79 3.49 -13.45 2.20
CA ARG A 79 3.13 -14.71 1.54
C ARG A 79 1.76 -15.18 2.01
N GLY A 80 0.88 -15.53 1.06
CA GLY A 80 -0.49 -15.92 1.38
C GLY A 80 -1.30 -14.79 2.01
N GLY A 81 -0.96 -13.54 1.70
CA GLY A 81 -1.58 -12.36 2.32
C GLY A 81 -1.22 -12.13 3.80
N GLN A 82 -0.22 -12.83 4.33
CA GLN A 82 0.28 -12.65 5.70
C GLN A 82 1.70 -12.06 5.67
N VAL A 83 2.00 -11.11 6.55
CA VAL A 83 3.34 -10.54 6.64
C VAL A 83 4.27 -11.57 7.29
N ALA A 84 5.27 -12.02 6.54
CA ALA A 84 6.21 -13.05 6.99
C ALA A 84 7.43 -12.45 7.70
N ALA A 85 7.67 -11.15 7.54
CA ALA A 85 8.90 -10.49 7.97
C ALA A 85 8.86 -9.93 9.40
N ILE A 86 7.69 -9.76 10.00
CA ILE A 86 7.52 -9.13 11.32
C ILE A 86 6.44 -9.84 12.16
N ASP A 87 6.52 -9.67 13.48
CA ASP A 87 5.44 -10.03 14.39
C ASP A 87 4.37 -8.92 14.39
N GLU A 88 3.27 -9.16 13.68
CA GLU A 88 2.18 -8.18 13.57
C GLU A 88 1.55 -7.84 14.93
N ALA A 89 1.48 -8.80 15.86
CA ALA A 89 0.87 -8.56 17.16
C ALA A 89 1.77 -7.66 18.02
N ALA A 90 3.08 -7.91 18.02
CA ALA A 90 4.05 -7.06 18.71
C ALA A 90 4.06 -5.64 18.12
N VAL A 91 4.06 -5.50 16.80
CA VAL A 91 4.02 -4.18 16.13
C VAL A 91 2.73 -3.44 16.46
N ARG A 92 1.57 -4.11 16.47
CA ARG A 92 0.30 -3.48 16.86
C ARG A 92 0.31 -3.00 18.31
N ALA A 93 0.89 -3.79 19.22
CA ALA A 93 1.03 -3.39 20.62
C ALA A 93 1.92 -2.15 20.77
N GLU A 94 3.08 -2.12 20.09
CA GLU A 94 3.97 -0.97 20.10
C GLU A 94 3.29 0.29 19.51
N VAL A 95 2.58 0.15 18.38
CA VAL A 95 1.83 1.27 17.78
C VAL A 95 0.80 1.84 18.76
N GLN A 96 0.07 0.98 19.47
CA GLN A 96 -0.91 1.41 20.46
C GLN A 96 -0.26 2.15 21.62
N GLU A 97 0.83 1.62 22.16
CA GLU A 97 1.61 2.26 23.24
C GLU A 97 2.09 3.66 22.81
N ARG A 98 2.69 3.79 21.63
CA ARG A 98 3.16 5.09 21.11
C ARG A 98 2.01 6.07 20.88
N ALA A 99 0.87 5.61 20.39
CA ALA A 99 -0.29 6.45 20.20
C ALA A 99 -0.82 6.99 21.55
N GLU A 100 -0.82 6.17 22.60
CA GLU A 100 -1.21 6.58 23.95
C GLU A 100 -0.23 7.60 24.57
N GLU A 101 1.08 7.44 24.36
CA GLU A 101 2.09 8.41 24.77
C GLU A 101 1.85 9.78 24.12
N VAL A 102 1.62 9.80 22.80
CA VAL A 102 1.30 11.02 22.04
C VAL A 102 -0.01 11.63 22.54
N ALA A 103 -1.06 10.83 22.73
CA ALA A 103 -2.34 11.31 23.24
C ALA A 103 -2.21 11.92 24.65
N ALA A 104 -1.41 11.31 25.52
CA ALA A 104 -1.14 11.83 26.86
C ALA A 104 -0.34 13.13 26.84
N ALA A 105 0.56 13.31 25.87
CA ALA A 105 1.24 14.59 25.63
C ALA A 105 0.26 15.67 25.17
N VAL A 106 -0.58 15.35 24.16
CA VAL A 106 -1.61 16.26 23.62
C VAL A 106 -2.58 16.71 24.71
N LYS A 107 -3.03 15.81 25.58
CA LYS A 107 -3.95 16.12 26.69
C LYS A 107 -3.39 17.15 27.68
N ARG A 108 -2.06 17.26 27.79
CA ARG A 108 -1.39 18.20 28.70
C ARG A 108 -1.14 19.57 28.06
N ASP A 109 -1.37 19.71 26.76
CA ASP A 109 -1.21 20.97 26.05
C ASP A 109 -2.53 21.78 26.07
N PRO A 110 -2.52 23.01 26.63
CA PRO A 110 -3.71 23.88 26.66
C PRO A 110 -4.28 24.18 25.28
N VAL A 111 -3.47 24.18 24.21
CA VAL A 111 -3.88 24.50 22.84
C VAL A 111 -4.87 23.45 22.29
N HIS A 112 -4.86 22.25 22.84
CA HIS A 112 -5.66 21.12 22.34
C HIS A 112 -6.98 20.93 23.08
N LEU A 113 -7.26 21.70 24.13
CA LEU A 113 -8.50 21.59 24.91
C LEU A 113 -9.74 22.12 24.16
N ASP A 114 -9.53 22.93 23.12
CA ASP A 114 -10.59 23.52 22.29
C ASP A 114 -10.81 22.75 20.96
N MET A 115 -10.26 21.53 20.82
CA MET A 115 -10.50 20.72 19.63
C MET A 115 -12.00 20.49 19.42
N ALA A 116 -12.47 20.74 18.20
CA ALA A 116 -13.89 20.73 17.83
C ALA A 116 -14.64 19.42 18.19
N LEU A 117 -13.93 18.31 18.30
CA LEU A 117 -14.51 17.00 18.61
C LEU A 117 -14.47 16.63 20.10
N LEU A 118 -13.71 17.34 20.93
CA LEU A 118 -13.55 16.97 22.35
C LEU A 118 -14.83 17.18 23.16
N GLN A 119 -15.56 18.27 22.91
CA GLN A 119 -16.79 18.56 23.65
C GLN A 119 -17.91 17.54 23.31
N PRO A 120 -18.20 17.23 22.03
CA PRO A 120 -19.12 16.13 21.68
C PRO A 120 -18.73 14.76 22.28
N MET A 121 -17.44 14.40 22.30
CA MET A 121 -16.97 13.16 22.95
C MET A 121 -17.21 13.15 24.47
N ARG A 122 -16.96 14.27 25.16
CA ARG A 122 -17.20 14.39 26.61
C ARG A 122 -18.68 14.29 26.94
N ASP A 123 -19.51 14.84 26.09
CA ASP A 123 -20.97 14.87 26.24
C ASP A 123 -21.62 13.56 25.75
N GLY A 124 -20.82 12.60 25.23
CA GLY A 124 -21.28 11.26 24.83
C GLY A 124 -22.01 11.20 23.48
N TYR A 125 -21.83 12.20 22.63
CA TYR A 125 -22.42 12.24 21.28
C TYR A 125 -21.61 11.46 20.22
N LEU A 126 -20.43 10.95 20.60
CA LEU A 126 -19.50 10.13 19.81
C LEU A 126 -18.99 8.98 20.68
#